data_AF-A0A2U3QNN6-F1
#
_entry.id   AF-A0A2U3QNN6-F1
#
_cell.length_a   1.000
_cell.length_b   1.000
_cell.length_c   1.000
_cell.angle_alpha   90.00
_cell.angle_beta   90.00
_cell.angle_gamma   90.00
#
_symmetry.space_group_name_H-M   'P 1'
#
loop_
_entity.id
_entity.type
_entity.pdbx_description
1 polymer ?
#
loop_
_entity_poly.entity_id
_entity_poly.type
_entity_poly.pdbx_seq_one_letter_code
_entity_poly.pdbx_strand_id
1 'polypeptide(L)' 'MKFDQIKELGNEKFRRLTGIMKGVFAKMVDILMKADGLKKSKGGRKNKLNL' A
#
# COMPACT_ATOMS: atom_id res chain seq x y z
N MET A 1 2.64 -3.85 -6.70
CA MET A 1 3.08 -2.79 -5.75
C MET A 1 3.77 -3.45 -4.56
N LYS A 2 4.67 -2.76 -3.83
CA LYS A 2 5.40 -3.36 -2.67
C LYS A 2 4.48 -3.97 -1.59
N PHE A 3 3.22 -3.52 -1.52
CA PHE A 3 2.24 -4.01 -0.54
C PHE A 3 1.64 -5.39 -0.87
N ASP A 4 1.72 -5.85 -2.12
CA ASP A 4 1.14 -7.13 -2.54
C ASP A 4 1.88 -8.32 -1.92
N GLN A 5 3.20 -8.21 -1.77
CA GLN A 5 4.05 -9.21 -1.12
C GLN A 5 3.67 -9.45 0.34
N ILE A 6 3.19 -8.41 1.02
CA ILE A 6 2.82 -8.49 2.44
C ILE A 6 1.39 -9.06 2.60
N LYS A 7 0.56 -8.97 1.55
CA LYS A 7 -0.82 -9.45 1.54
C LYS A 7 -0.92 -10.97 1.63
N GLU A 8 0.09 -11.68 1.14
CA GLU A 8 0.19 -13.15 1.12
C GLU A 8 0.58 -13.77 2.48
N LEU A 9 1.03 -12.96 3.46
CA LEU A 9 1.33 -13.44 4.80
C LEU A 9 0.04 -13.86 5.55
N GLY A 10 0.07 -14.99 6.27
CA GLY A 10 -1.01 -15.39 7.16
C GLY A 10 -1.28 -14.36 8.27
N ASN A 11 -2.51 -14.32 8.81
CA ASN A 11 -2.96 -13.29 9.75
C ASN A 11 -2.05 -13.15 10.99
N GLU A 12 -1.58 -14.26 11.54
CA GLU A 12 -0.73 -14.25 12.73
C GLU A 12 0.68 -13.70 12.44
N LYS A 13 1.33 -14.21 11.39
CA LYS A 13 2.65 -13.72 10.94
C LYS A 13 2.58 -12.25 10.55
N PHE A 14 1.52 -11.85 9.85
CA PHE A 14 1.27 -10.47 9.47
C PHE A 14 1.16 -9.55 10.70
N ARG A 15 0.38 -9.95 11.71
CA ARG A 15 0.19 -9.15 12.93
C ARG A 15 1.46 -9.07 13.77
N ARG A 16 2.26 -10.14 13.84
CA ARG A 16 3.58 -10.11 14.50
C ARG A 16 4.56 -9.19 13.79
N LEU A 17 4.58 -9.22 12.45
CA LEU A 17 5.51 -8.43 11.65
C LEU A 17 5.17 -6.94 11.62
N THR A 18 3.89 -6.61 11.44
CA THR A 18 3.43 -5.24 11.21
C THR A 18 2.85 -4.57 12.45
N GLY A 19 2.45 -5.35 13.46
CA GLY A 19 1.74 -4.84 14.65
C GLY A 19 0.28 -4.43 14.39
N ILE A 20 -0.22 -4.56 13.16
CA ILE A 20 -1.49 -3.99 12.73
C ILE A 20 -2.39 -5.12 12.19
N MET A 21 -3.71 -4.96 12.33
CA MET A 21 -4.67 -5.89 11.74
C MET A 21 -4.76 -5.69 10.22
N LYS A 22 -4.89 -6.78 9.45
CA LYS A 22 -4.98 -6.72 7.97
C LYS A 22 -6.07 -5.78 7.46
N GLY A 23 -7.22 -5.70 8.15
CA GLY A 23 -8.30 -4.80 7.76
C GLY A 23 -7.92 -3.33 7.84
N VAL A 24 -7.14 -2.95 8.85
CA VAL A 24 -6.62 -1.58 9.01
C VAL A 24 -5.55 -1.31 7.94
N PHE A 25 -4.65 -2.27 7.72
CA PHE A 25 -3.65 -2.17 6.66
C PHE A 25 -4.28 -1.97 5.27
N ALA A 26 -5.35 -2.69 4.95
CA ALA A 26 -6.07 -2.53 3.68
C ALA A 26 -6.63 -1.11 3.50
N LYS A 27 -7.20 -0.52 4.56
CA LYS A 27 -7.67 0.88 4.53
C LYS A 27 -6.52 1.87 4.36
N MET A 28 -5.38 1.65 5.00
CA MET A 28 -4.19 2.49 4.83
C MET A 28 -3.68 2.45 3.39
N VAL A 29 -3.59 1.26 2.79
CA VAL A 29 -3.17 1.09 1.39
C VAL A 29 -4.14 1.78 0.44
N ASP A 30 -5.45 1.68 0.66
CA ASP A 30 -6.46 2.37 -0.17
C ASP A 30 -6.31 3.90 -0.10
N ILE A 31 -6.05 4.47 1.09
CA ILE A 31 -5.77 5.91 1.25
C ILE A 31 -4.51 6.31 0.49
N LEU A 32 -3.42 5.52 0.62
CA LEU A 32 -2.17 5.78 -0.09
C LEU A 32 -2.34 5.71 -1.61
N MET A 33 -3.06 4.70 -2.12
CA MET A 33 -3.34 4.56 -3.56
C MET A 33 -4.17 5.73 -4.09
N LYS A 34 -5.19 6.18 -3.35
CA LYS A 34 -6.00 7.35 -3.71
C LYS A 34 -5.18 8.63 -3.73
N ALA A 35 -4.31 8.84 -2.72
CA ALA A 35 -3.43 9.99 -2.66
C ALA A 35 -2.41 10.00 -3.81
N ASP A 36 -1.83 8.84 -4.14
CA ASP A 36 -0.91 8.70 -5.27
C ASP A 36 -1.61 8.92 -6.61
N GLY A 37 -2.83 8.38 -6.79
CA GLY A 37 -3.66 8.62 -7.97
C GLY A 37 -3.96 10.11 -8.17
N LEU A 38 -4.30 10.82 -7.09
CA LEU A 38 -4.55 12.26 -7.11
C LEU A 38 -3.27 13.08 -7.38
N LYS A 39 -2.12 12.67 -6.84
CA LYS A 39 -0.83 13.29 -7.18
C LYS A 39 -0.47 13.10 -8.66
N LYS A 40 -0.76 11.92 -9.22
CA LYS A 40 -0.50 11.63 -10.64
C LYS A 40 -1.46 12.38 -11.57
N SER A 41 -2.73 12.56 -11.19
CA SER A 41 -3.71 13.30 -12.02
C SER A 41 -3.44 14.81 -12.07
N LYS A 42 -2.91 15.40 -10.99
CA LYS A 42 -2.55 16.82 -10.92
C LYS A 42 -1.24 17.20 -11.64
N GLY A 43 -0.71 16.33 -12.51
CA GLY A 43 0.49 16.62 -13.30
C GLY A 43 1.79 16.59 -12.49
N GLY A 44 1.82 15.90 -11.34
CA GLY A 44 3.04 15.68 -10.56
C GLY A 44 4.11 14.91 -11.35
N ARG A 45 5.37 14.99 -10.87
CA ARG A 45 6.52 14.29 -11.49
C ARG A 45 6.19 12.81 -11.69
N LYS A 46 6.24 12.35 -12.95
CA LYS A 46 6.07 10.93 -13.29
C LYS A 46 7.06 10.08 -12.47
N ASN A 47 6.60 8.95 -11.94
CA ASN A 47 7.46 8.03 -11.20
C ASN A 47 8.67 7.66 -12.05
N LYS A 48 9.89 7.89 -11.51
CA LYS A 48 11.16 7.61 -12.21
C LYS A 48 11.37 6.11 -12.48
N LEU A 49 10.67 5.26 -11.73
CA LEU A 49 10.63 3.81 -11.88
C LEU A 49 9.18 3.41 -12.12
N ASN A 50 8.74 3.44 -13.37
CA ASN A 50 7.65 2.59 -13.84
C ASN A 50 8.33 1.47 -14.64
N LEU A 51 8.38 0.27 -14.06
CA LEU A 51 8.60 -0.98 -14.76
C LEU A 51 7.23 -1.58 -15.05
#